data_AF-A0AAQ3JMK6-F1
#
_entry.id   AF-A0AAQ3JMK6-F1
#
_cell.length_a   1.000
_cell.length_b   1.000
_cell.length_c   1.000
_cell.angle_alpha   90.00
_cell.angle_beta   90.00
_cell.angle_gamma   90.00
#
_symmetry.space_group_name_H-M   'P 1'
#
loop_
_entity.id
_entity.type
_entity.pdbx_description
1 polymer ?
#
loop_
_entity_poly.entity_id
_entity_poly.type
_entity_poly.pdbx_seq_one_letter_code
_entity_poly.pdbx_strand_id
1 'polypeptide(L)'
;MDLNIGMALWLAASGDGWVDGELCNLSNKHQRYKYKSTARILLVGSGADEQCAGYGRHRTKYRLGGWVALHEEMRLDVQRIWKRNMGRDDRCISDHGKEGRFPFLDEDVIETLLKFPLWDIADLDKPAGIGDKKILREVSRLLGLEQAAAMPKRAIQFGSRIARESNRKNFGSNRAANQASAGSVDIHQSLN
;
A
#
# COMPACT_ATOMS: atom_id res chain seq x y z
N MET A 1 4.56 7.53 -11.44
CA MET A 1 4.05 6.55 -10.47
C MET A 1 3.20 7.21 -9.38
N ASP A 2 3.64 8.34 -8.81
CA ASP A 2 2.95 9.00 -7.69
C ASP A 2 1.56 9.55 -8.00
N LEU A 3 1.30 10.01 -9.23
CA LEU A 3 0.00 10.57 -9.61
C LEU A 3 -1.16 9.59 -9.35
N ASN A 4 -1.04 8.34 -9.82
CA ASN A 4 -2.10 7.35 -9.67
C ASN A 4 -2.33 6.94 -8.21
N ILE A 5 -1.28 6.93 -7.39
CA ILE A 5 -1.39 6.65 -5.96
C ILE A 5 -2.12 7.81 -5.28
N GLY A 6 -1.67 9.04 -5.54
CA GLY A 6 -2.25 10.25 -4.99
C GLY A 6 -3.72 10.43 -5.38
N MET A 7 -4.07 10.20 -6.65
CA MET A 7 -5.46 10.25 -7.11
C MET A 7 -6.35 9.22 -6.42
N ALA A 8 -5.89 7.98 -6.25
CA ALA A 8 -6.66 6.96 -5.55
C ALA A 8 -6.88 7.34 -4.09
N LEU A 9 -5.84 7.84 -3.42
CA LEU A 9 -5.91 8.26 -2.03
C LEU A 9 -6.80 9.49 -1.86
N TRP A 10 -6.67 10.50 -2.72
CA TRP A 10 -7.50 11.71 -2.73
C TRP A 10 -8.99 11.33 -2.87
N LEU A 11 -9.33 10.50 -3.88
CA LEU A 11 -10.71 10.02 -4.05
C LEU A 11 -11.22 9.28 -2.82
N ALA A 12 -10.41 8.39 -2.22
CA ALA A 12 -10.79 7.69 -1.00
C ALA A 12 -10.97 8.65 0.19
N ALA A 13 -10.09 9.65 0.31
CA ALA A 13 -10.12 10.65 1.37
C ALA A 13 -11.35 11.56 1.29
N SER A 14 -11.93 11.78 0.10
CA SER A 14 -13.19 12.52 -0.04
C SER A 14 -14.32 11.93 0.82
N GLY A 15 -14.30 10.60 1.03
CA GLY A 15 -15.35 9.87 1.74
C GLY A 15 -16.73 9.97 1.10
N ASP A 16 -16.81 10.37 -0.18
CA ASP A 16 -18.04 10.49 -0.95
C ASP A 16 -18.22 9.23 -1.80
N GLY A 17 -19.28 8.47 -1.53
CA GLY A 17 -19.47 7.17 -2.17
C GLY A 17 -20.83 6.56 -1.91
N TRP A 18 -20.87 5.23 -1.99
CA TRP A 18 -22.09 4.44 -1.84
C TRP A 18 -21.89 3.43 -0.73
N VAL A 19 -22.88 3.32 0.16
CA VAL A 19 -22.94 2.27 1.17
C VAL A 19 -24.00 1.24 0.79
N ASP A 20 -23.74 -0.01 1.18
CA ASP A 20 -24.70 -1.09 1.00
C ASP A 20 -25.76 -1.02 2.10
N GLY A 21 -27.04 -0.97 1.70
CA GLY A 21 -28.16 -0.92 2.63
C GLY A 21 -28.22 -2.11 3.58
N GLU A 22 -27.82 -3.30 3.14
CA GLU A 22 -27.80 -4.50 3.98
C GLU A 22 -26.77 -4.38 5.09
N LEU A 23 -25.55 -3.95 4.76
CA LEU A 23 -24.47 -3.76 5.74
C LEU A 23 -24.77 -2.65 6.75
N CYS A 24 -25.57 -1.66 6.36
CA CYS A 24 -25.97 -0.53 7.21
C CYS A 24 -27.30 -0.76 7.94
N ASN A 25 -27.89 -1.96 7.89
CA ASN A 25 -29.20 -2.26 8.47
C ASN A 25 -30.32 -1.29 8.02
N LEU A 26 -30.26 -0.84 6.76
CA LEU A 26 -31.27 0.03 6.15
C LEU A 26 -32.42 -0.80 5.58
N SER A 27 -33.59 -0.18 5.47
CA SER A 27 -34.87 -0.86 5.18
C SER A 27 -34.88 -1.69 3.89
N ASN A 28 -34.11 -1.29 2.85
CA ASN A 28 -34.04 -2.00 1.58
C ASN A 28 -32.68 -2.72 1.42
N LYS A 29 -32.68 -4.02 1.69
CA LYS A 29 -31.49 -4.91 1.70
C LYS A 29 -30.74 -5.07 0.37
N HIS A 30 -31.16 -4.41 -0.72
CA HIS A 30 -30.53 -4.52 -2.04
C HIS A 30 -30.27 -3.15 -2.69
N GLN A 31 -30.41 -2.07 -1.93
CA GLN A 31 -30.26 -0.72 -2.42
C GLN A 31 -28.95 -0.10 -1.94
N ARG A 32 -28.26 0.59 -2.83
CA ARG A 32 -27.10 1.41 -2.48
C ARG A 32 -27.55 2.82 -2.16
N TYR A 33 -27.00 3.39 -1.09
CA TYR A 33 -27.30 4.73 -0.65
C TYR A 33 -26.08 5.62 -0.83
N LYS A 34 -26.28 6.80 -1.43
CA LYS A 34 -25.20 7.79 -1.51
C LYS A 34 -24.90 8.29 -0.10
N TYR A 35 -23.64 8.25 0.29
CA TYR A 35 -23.19 8.65 1.60
C TYR A 35 -21.90 9.45 1.50
N LYS A 36 -21.80 10.51 2.30
CA LYS A 36 -20.58 11.28 2.46
C LYS A 36 -20.16 11.25 3.92
N SER A 37 -19.00 10.67 4.18
CA SER A 37 -18.46 10.57 5.53
C SER A 37 -18.09 11.94 6.09
N THR A 38 -18.52 12.21 7.33
CA THR A 38 -18.17 13.41 8.09
C THR A 38 -16.87 13.26 8.88
N ALA A 39 -16.22 12.09 8.81
CA ALA A 39 -14.98 11.81 9.54
C ALA A 39 -13.89 12.81 9.15
N ARG A 40 -13.27 13.41 10.18
CA ARG A 40 -12.14 14.34 10.04
C ARG A 40 -10.79 13.63 10.09
N ILE A 41 -10.75 12.45 10.68
CA ILE A 41 -9.55 11.63 10.81
C ILE A 41 -9.65 10.43 9.88
N LEU A 42 -8.59 10.15 9.13
CA LEU A 42 -8.43 8.94 8.33
C LEU A 42 -7.30 8.09 8.91
N LEU A 43 -7.58 6.83 9.22
CA LEU A 43 -6.53 5.86 9.55
C LEU A 43 -5.97 5.27 8.27
N VAL A 44 -4.66 5.43 8.07
CA VAL A 44 -3.97 5.03 6.84
C VAL A 44 -2.94 3.95 7.17
N GLY A 45 -3.00 2.84 6.43
CA GLY A 45 -2.10 1.69 6.63
C GLY A 45 -0.69 1.84 6.07
N SER A 46 -0.26 3.06 5.67
CA SER A 46 1.10 3.31 5.20
C SER A 46 2.11 3.03 6.32
N GLY A 47 3.29 2.47 5.98
CA GLY A 47 4.29 2.02 6.94
C GLY A 47 4.25 0.51 7.20
N ALA A 48 3.11 -0.14 7.01
CA ALA A 48 2.99 -1.59 7.22
C ALA A 48 3.83 -2.41 6.22
N ASP A 49 3.92 -1.98 4.96
CA ASP A 49 4.66 -2.72 3.94
C ASP A 49 6.18 -2.55 4.10
N GLU A 50 6.62 -1.34 4.46
CA GLU A 50 8.02 -1.00 4.75
C GLU A 50 8.56 -1.80 5.94
N GLN A 51 7.77 -1.92 7.01
CA GLN A 51 8.20 -2.57 8.24
C GLN A 51 7.96 -4.08 8.28
N CYS A 52 7.00 -4.60 7.53
CA CYS A 52 6.64 -6.03 7.56
C CYS A 52 6.91 -6.76 6.24
N ALA A 53 7.92 -6.31 5.48
CA ALA A 53 8.35 -6.94 4.24
C ALA A 53 7.24 -7.09 3.16
N GLY A 54 6.33 -6.12 3.04
CA GLY A 54 5.14 -6.21 2.17
C GLY A 54 5.38 -5.97 0.67
N TYR A 55 6.53 -5.40 0.27
CA TYR A 55 6.81 -5.15 -1.15
C TYR A 55 7.41 -6.37 -1.86
N GLY A 56 6.99 -6.60 -3.12
CA GLY A 56 7.56 -7.67 -3.95
C GLY A 56 9.09 -7.57 -4.13
N ARG A 57 9.65 -6.35 -4.12
CA ARG A 57 11.09 -6.12 -4.17
C ARG A 57 11.85 -6.65 -2.94
N HIS A 58 11.21 -6.72 -1.78
CA HIS A 58 11.81 -7.28 -0.57
C HIS A 58 12.14 -8.76 -0.76
N ARG A 59 11.22 -9.52 -1.36
CA ARG A 59 11.45 -10.91 -1.75
C ARG A 59 12.60 -11.03 -2.74
N THR A 60 12.67 -10.14 -3.73
CA THR A 60 13.79 -10.12 -4.68
C THR A 60 15.11 -9.90 -3.95
N LYS A 61 15.19 -8.94 -3.03
CA LYS A 61 16.39 -8.65 -2.24
C LYS A 61 16.78 -9.79 -1.31
N TYR A 62 15.81 -10.40 -0.64
CA TYR A 62 16.00 -11.61 0.17
C TYR A 62 16.60 -12.76 -0.65
N ARG A 63 16.07 -13.02 -1.86
CA ARG A 63 16.62 -14.09 -2.74
C ARG A 63 18.05 -13.81 -3.20
N LEU A 64 18.42 -12.53 -3.35
CA LEU A 64 19.74 -12.14 -3.86
C LEU A 64 20.82 -12.09 -2.76
N GLY A 65 20.46 -11.77 -1.52
CA GLY A 65 21.45 -11.56 -0.45
C GLY A 65 20.97 -11.93 0.95
N GLY A 66 19.95 -12.78 1.05
CA GLY A 66 19.42 -13.30 2.30
C GLY A 66 18.85 -12.22 3.22
N TRP A 67 18.87 -12.53 4.53
CA TRP A 67 18.33 -11.68 5.58
C TRP A 67 19.00 -10.31 5.69
N VAL A 68 20.31 -10.24 5.44
CA VAL A 68 21.07 -8.97 5.50
C VAL A 68 20.62 -8.02 4.39
N ALA A 69 20.49 -8.50 3.15
CA ALA A 69 20.03 -7.68 2.04
C ALA A 69 18.57 -7.24 2.20
N LEU A 70 17.72 -8.11 2.77
CA LEU A 70 16.35 -7.75 3.12
C LEU A 70 16.30 -6.64 4.17
N HIS A 71 17.09 -6.78 5.24
CA HIS A 71 17.18 -5.80 6.32
C HIS A 71 17.55 -4.41 5.79
N GLU A 72 18.62 -4.32 4.99
CA GLU A 72 19.05 -3.04 4.42
C GLU A 72 18.02 -2.43 3.47
N GLU A 73 17.34 -3.24 2.64
CA GLU A 73 16.28 -2.72 1.76
C GLU A 73 15.11 -2.14 2.59
N MET A 74 14.64 -2.85 3.61
CA MET A 74 13.56 -2.39 4.48
C MET A 74 13.98 -1.14 5.28
N ARG A 75 15.22 -1.10 5.77
CA ARG A 75 15.78 0.06 6.47
C ARG A 75 15.79 1.30 5.57
N LEU A 76 16.22 1.17 4.32
CA LEU A 76 16.20 2.24 3.33
C LEU A 76 14.78 2.74 3.02
N ASP A 77 13.81 1.83 2.97
CA ASP A 77 12.41 2.17 2.72
C ASP A 77 11.83 3.01 3.86
N VAL A 78 12.06 2.60 5.12
CA VAL A 78 11.65 3.38 6.30
C VAL A 78 12.31 4.76 6.30
N GLN A 79 13.63 4.84 6.06
CA GLN A 79 14.35 6.13 6.03
C GLN A 79 13.85 7.11 4.96
N ARG A 80 13.26 6.59 3.87
CA ARG A 80 12.80 7.39 2.74
C ARG A 80 11.29 7.60 2.72
N ILE A 81 10.55 7.02 3.67
CA ILE A 81 9.08 6.99 3.65
C ILE A 81 8.49 8.40 3.66
N TRP A 82 9.10 9.33 4.39
CA TRP A 82 8.65 10.73 4.47
C TRP A 82 8.62 11.38 3.07
N LYS A 83 9.67 11.16 2.28
CA LYS A 83 9.84 11.74 0.93
C LYS A 83 9.04 10.98 -0.12
N ARG A 84 8.93 9.66 0.02
CA ARG A 84 8.32 8.78 -0.99
C ARG A 84 6.80 8.71 -0.88
N ASN A 85 6.28 8.68 0.34
CA ASN A 85 4.86 8.48 0.61
C ASN A 85 4.26 9.66 1.34
N MET A 86 4.78 10.01 2.53
CA MET A 86 4.06 10.90 3.46
C MET A 86 3.78 12.29 2.89
N GLY A 87 4.74 12.90 2.20
CA GLY A 87 4.51 14.21 1.58
C GLY A 87 3.42 14.22 0.50
N ARG A 88 3.21 13.10 -0.22
CA ARG A 88 2.08 12.97 -1.16
C ARG A 88 0.79 12.69 -0.40
N ASP A 89 0.84 11.74 0.53
CA ASP A 89 -0.34 11.25 1.24
C ASP A 89 -0.99 12.36 2.07
N ASP A 90 -0.18 13.16 2.76
CA ASP A 90 -0.62 14.34 3.52
C ASP A 90 -1.37 15.33 2.63
N ARG A 91 -0.75 15.81 1.53
CA ARG A 91 -1.41 16.77 0.61
C ARG A 91 -2.73 16.24 0.04
N CYS A 92 -2.77 14.96 -0.35
CA CYS A 92 -3.98 14.35 -0.90
C CYS A 92 -5.11 14.23 0.13
N ILE A 93 -4.78 13.96 1.39
CA ILE A 93 -5.77 13.82 2.47
C ILE A 93 -6.24 15.20 2.95
N SER A 94 -5.30 16.13 3.14
CA SER A 94 -5.53 17.49 3.65
C SER A 94 -6.35 18.36 2.69
N ASP A 95 -6.31 18.09 1.39
CA ASP A 95 -7.18 18.77 0.40
C ASP A 95 -8.69 18.58 0.70
N HIS A 96 -9.05 17.48 1.37
CA HIS A 96 -10.43 17.24 1.83
C HIS A 96 -10.70 17.73 3.25
N GLY A 97 -9.79 18.51 3.85
CA GLY A 97 -9.92 19.00 5.23
C GLY A 97 -9.95 17.86 6.25
N LYS A 98 -9.15 16.82 5.99
CA LYS A 98 -9.00 15.65 6.86
C LYS A 98 -7.54 15.50 7.27
N GLU A 99 -7.33 14.87 8.41
CA GLU A 99 -6.00 14.54 8.94
C GLU A 99 -5.76 13.04 8.79
N GLY A 100 -4.62 12.66 8.21
CA GLY A 100 -4.17 11.28 8.15
C GLY A 100 -3.45 10.89 9.43
N ARG A 101 -3.84 9.76 10.04
CA ARG A 101 -3.07 9.11 11.11
C ARG A 101 -2.54 7.79 10.59
N PHE A 102 -1.30 7.49 10.96
CA PHE A 102 -0.53 6.38 10.41
C PHE A 102 -0.12 5.42 11.54
N PRO A 103 -1.02 4.53 12.01
CA PRO A 103 -0.74 3.70 13.18
C PRO A 103 0.51 2.83 13.07
N PHE A 104 0.89 2.43 11.84
CA PHE A 104 2.12 1.68 11.66
C PHE A 104 3.38 2.52 11.84
N LEU A 105 3.31 3.85 11.74
CA LEU A 105 4.43 4.75 11.95
C LEU A 105 4.47 5.33 13.37
N ASP A 106 3.61 4.83 14.24
CA ASP A 106 3.67 5.12 15.67
C ASP A 106 4.96 4.54 16.28
N GLU A 107 5.59 5.28 17.18
CA GLU A 107 6.90 4.94 17.76
C GLU A 107 6.86 3.62 18.53
N ASP A 108 5.79 3.37 19.31
CA ASP A 108 5.64 2.14 20.09
C ASP A 108 5.43 0.93 19.18
N VAL A 109 4.72 1.11 18.06
CA VAL A 109 4.54 0.06 17.05
C VAL A 109 5.86 -0.25 16.35
N ILE A 110 6.62 0.77 15.95
CA ILE A 110 7.94 0.60 15.35
C ILE A 110 8.88 -0.12 16.33
N GLU A 111 8.96 0.36 17.58
CA GLU A 111 9.82 -0.22 18.61
C GLU A 111 9.45 -1.69 18.87
N THR A 112 8.16 -1.99 18.92
CA THR A 112 7.67 -3.36 19.07
C THR A 112 8.09 -4.25 17.90
N LEU A 113 7.94 -3.80 16.66
CA LEU A 113 8.34 -4.57 15.48
C LEU A 113 9.86 -4.80 15.43
N LEU A 114 10.66 -3.82 15.85
CA LEU A 114 12.12 -3.93 15.91
C LEU A 114 12.63 -4.96 16.93
N LYS A 115 11.81 -5.33 17.93
CA LYS A 115 12.16 -6.39 18.91
C LYS A 115 12.06 -7.80 18.34
N PHE A 116 11.33 -7.99 17.24
CA PHE A 116 11.20 -9.29 16.59
C PHE A 116 12.32 -9.52 15.58
N PRO A 117 12.87 -10.74 15.50
CA PRO A 117 13.77 -11.07 14.41
C PRO A 117 13.01 -11.12 13.07
N LEU A 118 13.70 -10.84 11.96
CA LEU A 118 13.06 -10.71 10.65
C LEU A 118 12.32 -11.98 10.17
N TRP A 119 12.73 -13.17 10.60
CA TRP A 119 12.05 -14.44 10.26
C TRP A 119 10.70 -14.62 10.98
N ASP A 120 10.44 -13.85 12.04
CA ASP A 120 9.10 -13.77 12.65
C ASP A 120 8.24 -12.73 11.93
N ILE A 121 8.85 -11.64 11.44
CA ILE A 121 8.18 -10.61 10.65
C ILE A 121 7.72 -11.14 9.28
N ALA A 122 8.54 -11.95 8.61
CA ALA A 122 8.29 -12.47 7.28
C ALA A 122 8.94 -13.83 7.03
N ASP A 123 8.32 -14.62 6.16
CA ASP A 123 8.85 -15.90 5.66
C ASP A 123 8.86 -15.85 4.13
N LEU A 124 9.89 -15.24 3.56
CA LEU A 124 9.94 -14.92 2.13
C LEU A 124 10.31 -16.12 1.24
N ASP A 125 10.45 -17.32 1.80
CA ASP A 125 10.52 -18.58 1.08
C ASP A 125 9.11 -19.09 0.72
N LYS A 126 8.10 -18.78 1.54
CA LYS A 126 6.69 -19.06 1.22
C LYS A 126 6.15 -18.17 0.11
N PRO A 127 5.11 -18.60 -0.66
CA PRO A 127 4.51 -17.80 -1.72
C PRO A 127 4.04 -16.40 -1.29
N ALA A 128 3.88 -15.50 -2.27
CA ALA A 128 3.30 -14.18 -2.05
C ALA A 128 1.84 -14.30 -1.56
N GLY A 129 1.46 -13.49 -0.59
CA GLY A 129 0.19 -13.61 0.13
C GLY A 129 0.24 -14.51 1.36
N ILE A 130 1.34 -15.23 1.59
CA ILE A 130 1.52 -16.11 2.74
C ILE A 130 2.70 -15.63 3.59
N GLY A 131 3.86 -15.49 2.94
CA GLY A 131 5.13 -15.22 3.61
C GLY A 131 5.42 -13.75 3.91
N ASP A 132 4.99 -12.85 3.02
CA ASP A 132 5.05 -11.40 3.26
C ASP A 132 4.10 -11.00 4.38
N LYS A 133 4.52 -10.06 5.23
CA LYS A 133 3.72 -9.54 6.34
C LYS A 133 3.23 -10.63 7.29
N LYS A 134 4.01 -11.71 7.47
CA LYS A 134 3.65 -12.89 8.28
C LYS A 134 3.07 -12.47 9.63
N ILE A 135 3.80 -11.63 10.39
CA ILE A 135 3.36 -11.16 11.71
C ILE A 135 2.00 -10.46 11.66
N LEU A 136 1.74 -9.61 10.65
CA LEU A 136 0.47 -8.90 10.52
C LEU A 136 -0.66 -9.83 10.12
N ARG A 137 -0.38 -10.87 9.33
CA ARG A 137 -1.37 -11.90 8.98
C ARG A 137 -1.73 -12.73 10.21
N GLU A 138 -0.77 -13.05 11.07
CA GLU A 138 -1.01 -13.75 12.34
C GLU A 138 -1.87 -12.90 13.28
N VAL A 139 -1.51 -11.63 13.50
CA VAL A 139 -2.33 -10.70 14.29
C VAL A 139 -3.74 -10.54 13.70
N SER A 140 -3.86 -10.45 12.37
CA SER A 140 -5.17 -10.36 11.71
C SER A 140 -6.04 -11.59 11.99
N ARG A 141 -5.47 -12.81 11.98
CA ARG A 141 -6.21 -14.04 12.35
C ARG A 141 -6.61 -14.05 13.83
N LEU A 142 -5.73 -13.61 14.72
CA LEU A 142 -6.05 -13.50 16.15
C LEU A 142 -7.22 -12.54 16.41
N LEU A 143 -7.37 -11.51 15.57
CA LEU A 143 -8.50 -10.57 15.61
C LEU A 143 -9.74 -11.05 14.83
N GLY A 144 -9.73 -12.27 14.28
CA GLY A 144 -10.83 -12.81 13.47
C GLY A 144 -10.94 -12.23 12.04
N LEU A 145 -9.93 -11.48 11.58
CA LEU A 145 -9.90 -10.84 10.26
C LEU A 145 -9.34 -11.78 9.18
N GLU A 146 -9.94 -12.96 9.04
CA GLU A 146 -9.44 -14.05 8.16
C GLU A 146 -9.27 -13.61 6.70
N GLN A 147 -10.23 -12.83 6.18
CA GLN A 147 -10.16 -12.33 4.80
C GLN A 147 -8.98 -11.37 4.60
N ALA A 148 -8.76 -10.45 5.56
CA ALA A 148 -7.63 -9.54 5.50
C ALA A 148 -6.29 -10.28 5.61
N ALA A 149 -6.22 -11.30 6.47
CA ALA A 149 -5.05 -12.14 6.66
C ALA A 149 -4.66 -12.95 5.41
N ALA A 150 -5.63 -13.30 4.56
CA ALA A 150 -5.40 -14.09 3.34
C ALA A 150 -5.08 -13.25 2.09
N MET A 151 -5.40 -11.95 2.09
CA MET A 151 -5.23 -11.13 0.90
C MET A 151 -3.75 -10.83 0.58
N PRO A 152 -3.27 -11.11 -0.65
CA PRO A 152 -1.95 -10.67 -1.08
C PRO A 152 -1.85 -9.15 -1.13
N LYS A 153 -0.66 -8.61 -0.85
CA LYS A 153 -0.40 -7.18 -0.93
C LYS A 153 -0.68 -6.67 -2.35
N ARG A 154 -1.51 -5.64 -2.47
CA ARG A 154 -1.80 -4.94 -3.72
C ARG A 154 -1.70 -3.44 -3.51
N ALA A 155 -0.89 -2.76 -4.31
CA ALA A 155 -0.76 -1.31 -4.19
C ALA A 155 -2.08 -0.62 -4.61
N ILE A 156 -2.41 0.50 -3.97
CA ILE A 156 -3.72 1.15 -4.09
C ILE A 156 -4.07 1.50 -5.54
N GLN A 157 -3.10 1.92 -6.35
CA GLN A 157 -3.34 2.28 -7.75
C GLN A 157 -3.74 1.09 -8.62
N PHE A 158 -3.34 -0.12 -8.22
CA PHE A 158 -3.76 -1.36 -8.88
C PHE A 158 -5.06 -1.88 -8.28
N GLY A 159 -5.25 -1.74 -6.96
CA GLY A 159 -6.47 -2.14 -6.25
C GLY A 159 -7.69 -1.36 -6.71
N SER A 160 -7.57 -0.04 -6.80
CA SER A 160 -8.61 0.88 -7.29
C SER A 160 -8.80 0.83 -8.81
N ARG A 161 -7.91 0.15 -9.54
CA ARG A 161 -7.84 0.10 -11.01
C ARG A 161 -7.55 1.45 -11.66
N ILE A 162 -7.24 2.51 -10.91
CA ILE A 162 -6.97 3.84 -11.47
C ILE A 162 -5.76 3.84 -12.41
N ALA A 163 -4.75 2.99 -12.16
CA ALA A 163 -3.61 2.84 -13.04
C ALA A 163 -4.03 2.32 -14.43
N ARG A 164 -5.00 1.41 -14.48
CA ARG A 164 -5.55 0.89 -15.74
C ARG A 164 -6.31 1.96 -16.49
N GLU A 165 -7.16 2.72 -15.79
CA GLU A 165 -7.95 3.78 -16.41
C GLU A 165 -7.07 4.93 -16.92
N SER A 166 -6.06 5.34 -16.15
CA SER A 166 -5.06 6.32 -16.58
C SER A 166 -4.27 5.83 -17.80
N ASN A 167 -3.80 4.58 -17.81
CA ASN A 167 -3.09 4.02 -18.95
C ASN A 167 -3.95 3.95 -20.21
N ARG A 168 -5.22 3.55 -20.08
CA ARG A 168 -6.17 3.52 -21.19
C ARG A 168 -6.41 4.92 -21.76
N LYS A 169 -6.56 5.92 -20.90
CA LYS A 169 -6.77 7.31 -21.32
C LYS A 169 -5.56 7.89 -22.04
N ASN A 170 -4.35 7.64 -21.53
CA ASN A 170 -3.13 8.28 -22.02
C ASN A 170 -2.43 7.52 -23.16
N PHE A 171 -2.56 6.19 -23.20
CA PHE A 171 -1.83 5.31 -24.14
C PHE A 171 -2.76 4.36 -24.91
N GLY A 172 -4.07 4.44 -24.72
CA GLY A 172 -5.06 3.54 -25.33
C GLY A 172 -5.13 2.13 -24.70
N SER A 173 -4.03 1.62 -24.14
CA SER A 173 -4.00 0.33 -23.44
C SER A 173 -2.86 0.22 -22.43
N ASN A 174 -2.96 -0.75 -21.51
CA ASN A 174 -1.84 -1.10 -20.62
C ASN A 174 -0.61 -1.60 -21.37
N ARG A 175 -0.81 -2.35 -22.48
CA ARG A 175 0.31 -2.87 -23.27
C ARG A 175 1.11 -1.73 -23.92
N ALA A 176 0.40 -0.76 -24.48
CA ALA A 176 1.01 0.44 -25.07
C ALA A 176 1.73 1.28 -24.00
N ALA A 177 1.13 1.46 -22.82
CA ALA A 177 1.77 2.16 -21.71
C ALA A 177 3.09 1.49 -21.26
N ASN A 178 3.09 0.15 -21.17
CA ASN A 178 4.29 -0.61 -20.82
C ASN A 178 5.37 -0.50 -21.90
N GLN A 179 5.01 -0.55 -23.19
CA GLN A 179 5.94 -0.35 -24.30
C GLN A 179 6.55 1.05 -24.29
N ALA A 180 5.74 2.08 -24.06
CA ALA A 180 6.21 3.46 -23.95
C ALA A 180 7.16 3.67 -22.76
N SER A 181 6.97 2.93 -21.66
CA SER A 181 7.83 2.99 -20.47
C SER A 181 9.12 2.18 -20.62
N ALA A 182 9.11 1.11 -21.42
CA ALA A 182 10.25 0.20 -21.60
C ALA A 182 11.44 0.83 -22.34
N GLY A 183 11.25 1.95 -23.05
CA GLY A 183 12.30 2.68 -23.77
C GLY A 183 12.97 3.82 -22.99
N SER A 184 12.67 4.01 -21.71
CA SER A 184 13.14 5.18 -20.92
C SER A 184 14.47 4.98 -20.18
N VAL A 185 15.23 3.92 -20.51
CA VAL A 185 16.56 3.70 -19.94
C VAL A 185 17.61 4.29 -20.91
N ASP A 186 17.87 5.59 -20.80
CA ASP A 186 19.08 6.18 -21.37
C ASP A 186 20.27 5.77 -20.51
N ILE A 187 21.00 4.75 -20.97
CA ILE A 187 22.32 4.42 -20.39
C ILE A 187 23.31 5.43 -20.98
N HIS A 188 23.54 6.53 -20.27
CA HIS A 188 24.72 7.35 -20.53
C HIS A 188 25.97 6.55 -20.18
N GLN A 189 26.59 5.90 -21.17
CA GLN A 189 27.97 5.46 -21.08
C GLN A 189 28.85 6.71 -21.10
N SER A 190 29.33 7.13 -19.93
CA SER A 190 30.48 8.03 -19.84
C SER A 190 31.70 7.25 -20.35
N LEU A 191 32.07 7.49 -21.61
CA LEU A 191 33.37 7.12 -22.14
C LEU A 191 34.42 8.02 -21.48
N ASN A 192 35.40 7.40 -20.84
CA ASN A 192 36.65 8.04 -20.42
C ASN A 192 37.49 8.44 -21.64
#